data_AF-A0A7S1MBJ1-F1
#
_entry.id   AF-A0A7S1MBJ1-F1
#
_cell.length_a   1.000
_cell.length_b   1.000
_cell.length_c   1.000
_cell.angle_alpha   90.00
_cell.angle_beta   90.00
_cell.angle_gamma   90.00
#
_symmetry.space_group_name_H-M   'P 1'
#
loop_
_entity.id
_entity.type
_entity.pdbx_description
1 polymer ?
#
loop_
_entity_poly.entity_id
_entity_poly.type
_entity_poly.pdbx_seq_one_letter_code
_entity_poly.pdbx_strand_id
1 'polypeptide(L)'
;GTAMGALENLDAHFAGAPFRAEKVGGHEEFCDRYYVAGDAFKNRGSQGENNMGLLTTQVCDFMGQLPGWNLVTMNGGNYGEKGTDREQQLVFRWDNHPLQDQPHVIVEMRSAGYIEVNGADVDGIYDRLAKWLKDTWQCSEAAGRMGQESLCGKKFKWRPGDMMVSTAT
;
A
#
# COMPACT_ATOMS: atom_id res chain seq x y z
N GLY A 1 5.69 21.88 2.39
CA GLY A 1 4.54 22.41 1.63
C GLY A 1 3.51 23.00 2.58
N THR A 2 3.54 24.33 2.76
CA THR A 2 2.79 25.05 3.81
C THR A 2 1.54 25.78 3.29
N ALA A 3 1.37 25.90 1.97
CA ALA A 3 0.34 26.78 1.39
C ALA A 3 -1.11 26.35 1.68
N MET A 4 -1.36 25.11 2.07
CA MET A 4 -2.71 24.55 2.32
C MET A 4 -2.80 23.72 3.60
N GLY A 5 -1.86 23.89 4.53
CA GLY A 5 -1.85 23.12 5.79
C GLY A 5 -1.61 21.61 5.62
N ALA A 6 -0.99 21.18 4.53
CA ALA A 6 -0.84 19.74 4.22
C ALA A 6 -0.03 19.00 5.31
N LEU A 7 0.97 19.66 5.90
CA LEU A 7 1.77 19.07 6.97
C LEU A 7 0.96 18.91 8.26
N GLU A 8 0.14 19.89 8.62
CA GLU A 8 -0.75 19.84 9.79
C GLU A 8 -1.85 18.79 9.62
N ASN A 9 -2.39 18.65 8.40
CA ASN A 9 -3.34 17.60 8.04
C ASN A 9 -2.69 16.21 8.15
N LEU A 10 -1.44 16.06 7.69
CA LEU A 10 -0.66 14.82 7.87
C LEU A 10 -0.36 14.52 9.34
N ASP A 11 0.04 15.53 10.12
CA ASP A 11 0.26 15.41 11.56
C ASP A 11 -1.02 14.83 12.23
N ALA A 12 -2.20 15.37 11.90
CA ALA A 12 -3.48 14.90 12.43
C ALA A 12 -3.87 13.49 11.93
N HIS A 13 -3.67 13.20 10.64
CA HIS A 13 -3.96 11.90 10.05
C HIS A 13 -3.13 10.78 10.67
N PHE A 14 -1.81 10.99 10.80
CA PHE A 14 -0.92 9.99 11.38
C PHE A 14 -1.09 9.83 12.89
N ALA A 15 -1.50 10.86 13.63
CA ALA A 15 -1.87 10.72 15.04
C ALA A 15 -3.14 9.86 15.25
N GLY A 16 -4.03 9.83 14.25
CA GLY A 16 -5.26 9.04 14.27
C GLY A 16 -5.05 7.54 14.04
N ALA A 17 -6.13 6.76 14.20
CA ALA A 17 -6.13 5.35 13.79
C ALA A 17 -6.08 5.23 12.25
N PRO A 18 -5.41 4.21 11.70
CA PRO A 18 -4.75 3.10 12.42
C PRO A 18 -3.33 3.44 12.90
N PHE A 19 -2.71 4.51 12.40
CA PHE A 19 -1.28 4.79 12.56
C PHE A 19 -0.87 5.03 14.01
N ARG A 20 -1.67 5.81 14.77
CA ARG A 20 -1.40 6.23 16.15
C ARG A 20 0.05 6.69 16.33
N ALA A 21 0.56 7.39 15.32
CA ALA A 21 1.96 7.72 15.22
C ALA A 21 2.27 8.97 16.04
N GLU A 22 3.46 8.97 16.64
CA GLU A 22 3.98 10.11 17.38
C GLU A 22 5.03 10.82 16.55
N LYS A 23 4.93 12.14 16.48
CA LYS A 23 5.92 12.99 15.83
C LYS A 23 7.18 13.07 16.70
N VAL A 24 8.34 12.88 16.08
CA VAL A 24 9.64 12.91 16.75
C VAL A 24 10.47 14.07 16.20
N GLY A 25 11.06 14.87 17.10
CA GLY A 25 11.99 15.96 16.75
C GLY A 25 13.45 15.49 16.64
N GLY A 26 14.33 16.39 16.22
CA GLY A 26 15.77 16.12 16.09
C GLY A 26 16.19 15.58 14.72
N HIS A 27 15.28 15.59 13.74
CA HIS A 27 15.50 15.13 12.36
C HIS A 27 15.30 16.25 11.32
N GLU A 28 15.22 17.50 11.77
CA GLU A 28 14.85 18.67 10.97
C GLU A 28 15.87 18.97 9.86
N GLU A 29 17.12 18.52 10.00
CA GLU A 29 18.14 18.64 8.94
C GLU A 29 17.89 17.69 7.76
N PHE A 30 17.07 16.64 7.95
CA PHE A 30 16.85 15.59 6.96
C PHE A 30 15.41 15.56 6.43
N CYS A 31 14.43 15.99 7.23
CA CYS A 31 13.02 15.93 6.86
C CYS A 31 12.17 16.98 7.61
N ASP A 32 11.09 17.42 6.98
CA ASP A 32 10.12 18.34 7.59
C ASP A 32 9.35 17.70 8.76
N ARG A 33 9.14 16.38 8.69
CA ARG A 33 8.34 15.59 9.62
C ARG A 33 8.92 14.19 9.73
N TYR A 34 9.11 13.73 10.96
CA TYR A 34 9.49 12.36 11.28
C TYR A 34 8.48 11.79 12.27
N TYR A 35 8.01 10.58 12.04
CA TYR A 35 7.01 9.92 12.87
C TYR A 35 7.44 8.52 13.23
N VAL A 36 7.06 8.07 14.43
CA VAL A 36 7.13 6.67 14.84
C VAL A 36 5.71 6.15 14.92
N ALA A 37 5.37 5.18 14.06
CA ALA A 37 4.05 4.55 14.08
C ALA A 37 3.86 3.69 15.34
N GLY A 38 2.61 3.57 15.79
CA GLY A 38 2.23 2.64 16.85
C GLY A 38 2.20 1.18 16.35
N ASP A 39 1.14 0.45 16.70
CA ASP A 39 0.93 -0.96 16.34
C ASP A 39 0.27 -1.16 14.97
N ALA A 40 0.26 -0.13 14.14
CA ALA A 40 -0.42 -0.11 12.84
C ALA A 40 0.14 -1.15 11.86
N PHE A 41 1.46 -1.32 11.84
CA PHE A 41 2.15 -2.21 10.91
C PHE A 41 2.14 -3.65 11.45
N LYS A 42 1.47 -4.53 10.72
CA LYS A 42 1.27 -5.93 11.07
C LYS A 42 1.94 -6.83 10.04
N ASN A 43 2.58 -7.90 10.49
CA ASN A 43 3.08 -8.97 9.64
C ASN A 43 2.67 -10.35 10.20
N ARG A 44 2.69 -11.39 9.35
CA ARG A 44 2.51 -12.76 9.81
C ARG A 44 3.12 -13.79 8.87
N GLY A 45 3.34 -14.98 9.43
CA GLY A 45 3.83 -16.14 8.69
C GLY A 45 5.24 -15.95 8.14
N SER A 46 5.70 -16.90 7.32
CA SER A 46 7.05 -16.92 6.74
C SER A 46 7.12 -16.42 5.30
N GLN A 47 5.99 -16.06 4.69
CA GLN A 47 5.90 -15.63 3.28
C GLN A 47 5.87 -14.10 3.13
N GLY A 48 6.23 -13.37 4.19
CA GLY A 48 6.30 -11.90 4.24
C GLY A 48 4.94 -11.22 4.20
N GLU A 49 3.86 -11.88 4.60
CA GLU A 49 2.52 -11.29 4.59
C GLU A 49 2.46 -10.14 5.59
N ASN A 50 1.92 -8.99 5.17
CA ASN A 50 1.82 -7.79 5.99
C ASN A 50 0.69 -6.88 5.45
N ASN A 51 0.36 -5.83 6.19
CA ASN A 51 -0.68 -4.87 5.83
C ASN A 51 -0.15 -3.56 5.20
N MET A 52 1.10 -3.52 4.74
CA MET A 52 1.64 -2.26 4.18
C MET A 52 0.85 -1.78 2.97
N GLY A 53 0.41 -2.68 2.08
CA GLY A 53 -0.41 -2.30 0.93
C GLY A 53 -1.73 -1.63 1.32
N LEU A 54 -2.40 -2.10 2.39
CA LEU A 54 -3.60 -1.45 2.94
C LEU A 54 -3.30 -0.06 3.50
N LEU A 55 -2.28 0.05 4.35
CA LEU A 55 -1.88 1.33 4.94
C LEU A 55 -1.46 2.33 3.87
N THR A 56 -0.77 1.86 2.83
CA THR A 56 -0.35 2.66 1.68
C THR A 56 -1.54 3.26 0.94
N THR A 57 -2.56 2.44 0.64
CA THR A 57 -3.79 2.96 0.01
C THR A 57 -4.52 3.96 0.88
N GLN A 58 -4.53 3.79 2.22
CA GLN A 58 -5.14 4.77 3.12
C GLN A 58 -4.42 6.12 3.09
N VAL A 59 -3.09 6.14 3.01
CA VAL A 59 -2.32 7.38 2.86
C VAL A 59 -2.61 8.03 1.50
N CYS A 60 -2.69 7.25 0.42
CA CYS A 60 -3.04 7.77 -0.91
C CYS A 60 -4.44 8.38 -0.94
N ASP A 61 -5.44 7.70 -0.37
CA ASP A 61 -6.82 8.18 -0.31
C ASP A 61 -6.92 9.47 0.51
N PHE A 62 -6.24 9.53 1.66
CA PHE A 62 -6.19 10.76 2.45
C PHE A 62 -5.54 11.92 1.68
N MET A 63 -4.38 11.69 1.06
CA MET A 63 -3.69 12.74 0.31
C MET A 63 -4.50 13.21 -0.91
N GLY A 64 -5.25 12.31 -1.55
CA GLY A 64 -6.12 12.62 -2.69
C GLY A 64 -7.35 13.48 -2.32
N GLN A 65 -7.69 13.55 -1.02
CA GLN A 65 -8.72 14.46 -0.49
C GLN A 65 -8.19 15.88 -0.24
N LEU A 66 -6.86 16.06 -0.18
CA LEU A 66 -6.26 17.38 0.03
C LEU A 66 -6.22 18.17 -1.28
N PRO A 67 -6.83 19.37 -1.35
CA PRO A 67 -6.91 20.12 -2.59
C PRO A 67 -5.56 20.38 -3.25
N GLY A 68 -5.46 19.96 -4.51
CA GLY A 68 -4.34 20.17 -5.42
C GLY A 68 -3.23 19.13 -5.33
N TRP A 69 -3.27 18.20 -4.38
CA TRP A 69 -2.29 17.12 -4.26
C TRP A 69 -2.69 15.90 -5.08
N ASN A 70 -1.74 15.38 -5.86
CA ASN A 70 -1.93 14.21 -6.71
C ASN A 70 -0.78 13.21 -6.51
N LEU A 71 -1.12 11.92 -6.47
CA LEU A 71 -0.13 10.84 -6.45
C LEU A 71 0.61 10.80 -7.80
N VAL A 72 1.94 10.89 -7.76
CA VAL A 72 2.80 10.84 -8.96
C VAL A 72 3.34 9.45 -9.16
N THR A 73 3.93 8.88 -8.11
CA THR A 73 4.48 7.53 -8.15
C THR A 73 4.44 6.88 -6.78
N MET A 74 4.45 5.56 -6.80
CA MET A 74 4.50 4.68 -5.65
C MET A 74 5.53 3.61 -5.93
N ASN A 75 6.64 3.63 -5.20
CA ASN A 75 7.76 2.71 -5.39
C ASN A 75 7.89 1.81 -4.17
N GLY A 76 7.83 0.50 -4.38
CA GLY A 76 8.10 -0.50 -3.34
C GLY A 76 9.49 -1.08 -3.49
N GLY A 77 10.15 -1.37 -2.37
CA GLY A 77 11.47 -2.00 -2.34
C GLY A 77 11.60 -2.98 -1.17
N ASN A 78 12.40 -4.03 -1.38
CA ASN A 78 12.85 -4.89 -0.29
C ASN A 78 14.37 -4.72 -0.15
N TYR A 79 14.87 -4.57 1.07
CA TYR A 79 16.30 -4.39 1.36
C TYR A 79 16.73 -5.22 2.60
N GLY A 80 18.00 -5.10 2.96
CA GLY A 80 18.63 -5.90 4.01
C GLY A 80 19.19 -7.23 3.48
N GLU A 81 19.96 -7.93 4.31
CA GLU A 81 20.77 -9.11 3.93
C GLU A 81 19.96 -10.24 3.26
N LYS A 82 18.65 -10.29 3.52
CA LYS A 82 17.72 -11.28 2.97
C LYS A 82 16.46 -10.67 2.33
N GLY A 83 16.45 -9.36 2.05
CA GLY A 83 15.24 -8.67 1.58
C GLY A 83 14.12 -8.67 2.63
N THR A 84 14.48 -8.68 3.91
CA THR A 84 13.56 -8.76 5.05
C THR A 84 12.89 -7.44 5.36
N ASP A 85 13.56 -6.35 5.01
CA ASP A 85 13.08 -5.02 5.29
C ASP A 85 12.30 -4.54 4.07
N ARG A 86 11.14 -3.94 4.33
CA ARG A 86 10.29 -3.41 3.28
C ARG A 86 10.16 -1.92 3.38
N GLU A 87 10.25 -1.26 2.25
CA GLU A 87 10.05 0.17 2.12
C GLU A 87 8.98 0.45 1.07
N GLN A 88 8.15 1.45 1.37
CA GLN A 88 7.20 2.02 0.43
C GLN A 88 7.42 3.53 0.37
N GLN A 89 7.83 4.01 -0.80
CA GLN A 89 7.95 5.43 -1.09
C GLN A 89 6.70 5.90 -1.84
N LEU A 90 6.12 7.00 -1.38
CA LEU A 90 5.02 7.70 -2.03
C LEU A 90 5.48 9.11 -2.41
N VAL A 91 5.23 9.49 -3.66
CA VAL A 91 5.53 10.84 -4.15
C VAL A 91 4.22 11.51 -4.54
N PHE A 92 3.90 12.60 -3.84
CA PHE A 92 2.79 13.46 -4.17
C PHE A 92 3.31 14.78 -4.72
N ARG A 93 2.59 15.34 -5.69
CA ARG A 93 2.89 16.66 -6.25
C ARG A 93 1.65 17.53 -6.14
N TRP A 94 1.87 18.78 -5.76
CA TRP A 94 0.85 19.80 -5.86
C TRP A 94 0.84 20.36 -7.29
N ASP A 95 -0.08 19.91 -8.14
CA ASP A 95 -0.21 20.37 -9.52
C ASP A 95 -1.56 21.05 -9.82
N ASN A 96 -2.39 21.26 -8.79
CA ASN A 96 -3.67 21.98 -8.86
C ASN A 96 -4.60 21.43 -9.97
N HIS A 97 -4.46 20.15 -10.31
CA HIS A 97 -5.26 19.48 -11.33
C HIS A 97 -6.56 18.91 -10.72
N PRO A 98 -7.71 19.00 -11.39
CA PRO A 98 -9.03 18.63 -10.83
C PRO A 98 -9.32 17.11 -10.75
N LEU A 99 -8.30 16.23 -10.78
CA LEU A 99 -8.50 14.77 -10.72
C LEU A 99 -8.68 14.24 -9.28
N GLN A 100 -9.24 15.05 -8.39
CA GLN A 100 -9.25 14.77 -6.95
C GLN A 100 -10.37 13.82 -6.52
N ASP A 101 -10.19 13.22 -5.33
CA ASP A 101 -11.16 12.38 -4.62
C ASP A 101 -11.55 11.04 -5.29
N GLN A 102 -10.63 10.43 -6.03
CA GLN A 102 -10.82 9.05 -6.49
C GLN A 102 -10.12 8.05 -5.55
N PRO A 103 -10.79 6.94 -5.19
CA PRO A 103 -10.19 5.89 -4.36
C PRO A 103 -9.08 5.17 -5.10
N HIS A 104 -8.01 4.82 -4.39
CA HIS A 104 -6.87 4.11 -4.95
C HIS A 104 -6.99 2.60 -4.72
N VAL A 105 -6.52 1.84 -5.70
CA VAL A 105 -6.31 0.39 -5.58
C VAL A 105 -4.85 0.09 -5.87
N ILE A 106 -4.21 -0.70 -5.01
CA ILE A 106 -2.90 -1.29 -5.27
C ILE A 106 -3.06 -2.78 -5.53
N VAL A 107 -2.39 -3.27 -6.57
CA VAL A 107 -2.33 -4.70 -6.91
C VAL A 107 -0.88 -5.14 -6.81
N GLU A 108 -0.56 -5.94 -5.80
CA GLU A 108 0.78 -6.44 -5.53
C GLU A 108 0.92 -7.88 -5.99
N MET A 109 1.83 -8.12 -6.93
CA MET A 109 2.20 -9.47 -7.37
C MET A 109 3.39 -9.96 -6.56
N ARG A 110 3.25 -11.13 -5.94
CA ARG A 110 4.25 -11.67 -5.01
C ARG A 110 4.87 -12.95 -5.55
N SER A 111 6.19 -13.06 -5.44
CA SER A 111 6.95 -14.26 -5.78
C SER A 111 6.53 -15.50 -4.99
N ALA A 112 5.90 -15.32 -3.83
CA ALA A 112 5.31 -16.39 -3.03
C ALA A 112 4.05 -17.04 -3.66
N GLY A 113 3.65 -16.64 -4.88
CA GLY A 113 2.50 -17.20 -5.59
C GLY A 113 1.17 -16.55 -5.19
N TYR A 114 1.21 -15.31 -4.71
CA TYR A 114 0.00 -14.54 -4.37
C TYR A 114 -0.10 -13.24 -5.15
N ILE A 115 -1.34 -12.82 -5.36
CA ILE A 115 -1.71 -11.46 -5.78
C ILE A 115 -2.54 -10.87 -4.64
N GLU A 116 -2.12 -9.72 -4.13
CA GLU A 116 -2.81 -9.00 -3.05
C GLU A 116 -3.39 -7.71 -3.64
N VAL A 117 -4.70 -7.51 -3.45
CA VAL A 117 -5.42 -6.30 -3.88
C VAL A 117 -5.80 -5.54 -2.62
N ASN A 118 -5.38 -4.28 -2.52
CA ASN A 118 -5.68 -3.40 -1.39
C ASN A 118 -6.30 -2.09 -1.89
N GLY A 119 -7.04 -1.40 -1.00
CA GLY A 119 -7.83 -0.21 -1.33
C GLY A 119 -9.33 -0.43 -1.13
N ALA A 120 -10.16 0.57 -1.41
CA ALA A 120 -11.61 0.42 -1.29
C ALA A 120 -12.21 -0.40 -2.45
N ASP A 121 -13.23 -1.20 -2.18
CA ASP A 121 -14.02 -1.88 -3.22
C ASP A 121 -15.09 -0.93 -3.76
N VAL A 122 -14.71 -0.14 -4.77
CA VAL A 122 -15.61 0.82 -5.42
C VAL A 122 -16.05 0.28 -6.78
N ASP A 123 -17.34 0.40 -7.08
CA ASP A 123 -17.99 -0.09 -8.31
C ASP A 123 -17.77 -1.58 -8.61
N GLY A 124 -17.54 -2.37 -7.55
CA GLY A 124 -17.26 -3.81 -7.63
C GLY A 124 -15.91 -4.13 -8.29
N ILE A 125 -14.92 -3.25 -8.15
CA ILE A 125 -13.58 -3.43 -8.74
C ILE A 125 -12.96 -4.76 -8.29
N TYR A 126 -13.23 -5.21 -7.07
CA TYR A 126 -12.72 -6.49 -6.59
C TYR A 126 -13.26 -7.67 -7.40
N ASP A 127 -14.57 -7.69 -7.70
CA ASP A 127 -15.19 -8.75 -8.49
C ASP A 127 -14.75 -8.69 -9.95
N ARG A 128 -14.60 -7.47 -10.51
CA ARG A 128 -14.10 -7.27 -11.88
C ARG A 128 -12.66 -7.79 -12.02
N LEU A 129 -11.78 -7.42 -11.09
CA LEU A 129 -10.40 -7.91 -11.05
C LEU A 129 -10.36 -9.42 -10.78
N ALA A 130 -11.16 -9.93 -9.85
CA ALA A 130 -11.26 -11.35 -9.57
C ALA A 130 -11.65 -12.16 -10.81
N LYS A 131 -12.67 -11.70 -11.55
CA LYS A 131 -13.10 -12.31 -12.80
C LYS A 131 -11.97 -12.30 -13.82
N TRP A 132 -11.33 -11.15 -14.04
CA TRP A 132 -10.23 -11.04 -15.00
C TRP A 132 -9.04 -11.95 -14.63
N LEU A 133 -8.64 -11.99 -13.36
CA LEU A 133 -7.54 -12.83 -12.85
C LEU A 133 -7.85 -14.33 -12.99
N LYS A 134 -9.10 -14.74 -12.74
CA LYS A 134 -9.56 -16.12 -12.93
C LYS A 134 -9.56 -16.51 -14.40
N ASP A 135 -10.14 -15.67 -15.25
CA ASP A 135 -10.30 -15.96 -16.68
C ASP A 135 -8.96 -15.93 -17.44
N THR A 136 -8.08 -14.97 -17.09
CA THR A 136 -6.84 -14.71 -17.83
C THR A 136 -5.66 -15.50 -17.27
N TRP A 137 -5.50 -15.51 -15.94
CA TRP A 137 -4.33 -16.09 -15.27
C TRP A 137 -4.66 -17.36 -14.49
N GLN A 138 -5.88 -17.87 -14.62
CA GLN A 138 -6.33 -19.09 -13.94
C GLN A 138 -6.12 -19.01 -12.41
N CYS A 139 -6.20 -17.79 -11.87
CA CYS A 139 -6.04 -17.56 -10.44
C CYS A 139 -7.21 -18.18 -9.66
N SER A 140 -6.98 -18.47 -8.40
CA SER A 140 -8.03 -18.88 -7.46
C SER A 140 -8.03 -17.95 -6.25
N GLU A 141 -9.19 -17.69 -5.65
CA GLU A 141 -9.24 -16.91 -4.41
C GLU A 141 -8.52 -17.68 -3.29
N ALA A 142 -7.62 -16.98 -2.59
CA ALA A 142 -6.98 -17.54 -1.42
C ALA A 142 -7.97 -17.45 -0.26
N ALA A 143 -8.41 -18.60 0.25
CA ALA A 143 -9.21 -18.64 1.46
C ALA A 143 -8.46 -17.97 2.61
N GLY A 144 -9.09 -17.00 3.27
CA GLY A 144 -8.64 -16.53 4.57
C GLY A 144 -8.67 -17.68 5.57
N ARG A 145 -7.70 -17.75 6.48
CA ARG A 145 -7.78 -18.71 7.58
C ARG A 145 -8.86 -18.23 8.55
N MET A 146 -9.76 -19.13 8.92
CA MET A 146 -10.82 -18.85 9.90
C MET A 146 -10.20 -18.24 11.17
N GLY A 147 -10.74 -17.10 11.61
CA GLY A 147 -10.27 -16.39 12.81
C GLY A 147 -9.02 -15.51 12.64
N GLN A 148 -8.49 -15.35 11.43
CA GLN A 148 -7.40 -14.42 11.15
C GLN A 148 -7.90 -13.13 10.49
N GLU A 149 -7.48 -11.98 11.02
CA GLU A 149 -7.71 -10.65 10.43
C GLU A 149 -7.13 -10.59 9.01
N SER A 150 -7.81 -9.93 8.07
CA SER A 150 -7.23 -9.77 6.73
C SER A 150 -6.13 -8.71 6.74
N LEU A 151 -4.96 -9.03 6.18
CA LEU A 151 -3.87 -8.06 5.97
C LEU A 151 -3.88 -7.49 4.54
N CYS A 152 -4.89 -7.81 3.74
CA CYS A 152 -5.15 -7.25 2.43
C CYS A 152 -6.66 -7.18 2.14
N GLY A 153 -7.08 -6.50 1.08
CA GLY A 153 -8.49 -6.42 0.69
C GLY A 153 -9.01 -7.73 0.07
N LYS A 154 -8.31 -8.19 -0.97
CA LYS A 154 -8.49 -9.52 -1.58
C LYS A 154 -7.15 -10.18 -1.83
N LYS A 155 -7.14 -11.51 -1.79
CA LYS A 155 -5.96 -12.32 -2.04
C LYS A 155 -6.28 -13.43 -3.02
N PHE A 156 -5.44 -13.59 -4.02
CA PHE A 156 -5.54 -14.64 -5.02
C PHE A 156 -4.26 -15.46 -5.02
N LYS A 157 -4.39 -16.76 -5.26
CA LYS A 157 -3.29 -17.66 -5.58
C LYS A 157 -3.15 -17.73 -7.09
N TRP A 158 -1.93 -17.58 -7.56
CA TRP A 158 -1.54 -17.81 -8.94
C TRP A 158 -0.43 -18.86 -8.96
N ARG A 159 -0.27 -19.60 -10.05
CA ARG A 159 0.79 -20.61 -10.16
C ARG A 159 2.09 -19.91 -10.59
N PRO A 160 3.17 -19.99 -9.80
CA PRO A 160 4.45 -19.35 -10.15
C PRO A 160 5.12 -19.85 -11.44
N GLY A 161 4.58 -20.89 -12.10
CA GLY A 161 5.19 -21.51 -13.28
C GLY A 161 5.34 -20.60 -14.50
N ASP A 162 4.65 -19.46 -14.53
CA ASP A 162 4.68 -18.51 -15.65
C ASP A 162 5.60 -17.30 -15.41
N MET A 163 6.15 -17.14 -14.20
CA MET A 163 7.32 -16.28 -14.04
C MET A 163 8.50 -17.06 -14.61
N MET A 164 8.69 -16.98 -15.92
CA MET A 164 9.91 -17.47 -16.55
C MET A 164 11.06 -16.85 -15.78
N VAL A 165 11.80 -17.69 -15.05
CA VAL A 165 13.15 -17.35 -14.64
C VAL A 165 13.86 -17.07 -15.95
N SER A 166 13.99 -15.79 -16.29
CA SER A 166 15.00 -15.35 -17.24
C SER A 166 16.33 -15.66 -16.57
N THR A 167 16.79 -16.90 -16.73
CA THR A 167 18.21 -17.16 -16.62
C THR A 167 18.82 -16.37 -17.77
N ALA A 168 19.48 -15.27 -17.45
CA ALA A 168 20.39 -14.64 -18.40
C ALA A 168 21.39 -15.71 -18.83
N THR A 169 21.26 -16.16 -20.08
CA THR A 169 22.28 -16.94 -20.79
C THR A 169 23.37 -16.02 -21.30
#